data_AF-A0A9N9HTG2-F1
#
_entry.id   AF-A0A9N9HTG2-F1
#
_cell.length_a   1.000
_cell.length_b   1.000
_cell.length_c   1.000
_cell.angle_alpha   90.00
_cell.angle_beta   90.00
_cell.angle_gamma   90.00
#
_symmetry.space_group_name_H-M   'P 1'
#
loop_
_entity.id
_entity.type
_entity.pdbx_description
1 polymer ?
#
loop_
_entity_poly.entity_id
_entity_poly.type
_entity_poly.pdbx_seq_one_letter_code
_entity_poly.pdbx_strand_id
1 'polypeptide(L)'
;MNVFNEIPILETKIVKDEAYHKNYKEMLAMVETLNSRLSQATNQGTEKAIEMHLKRGQLLVRDRIDLLLDEGSPFLELCPLAGWGQKDMTLG
;
A
#
# COMPACT_ATOMS: atom_id res chain seq x y z
N MET A 1 -26.47 -20.47 25.19
CA MET A 1 -26.79 -21.04 23.86
C MET A 1 -25.74 -20.48 22.90
N ASN A 2 -24.90 -21.33 22.32
CA ASN A 2 -23.71 -20.89 21.59
C ASN A 2 -24.06 -20.58 20.13
N VAL A 3 -24.33 -19.30 19.85
CA VAL A 3 -24.83 -18.78 18.55
C VAL A 3 -23.90 -19.08 17.37
N PHE A 4 -22.64 -19.40 17.65
CA PHE A 4 -21.63 -19.72 16.63
C PHE A 4 -21.80 -21.11 15.96
N ASN A 5 -22.59 -22.02 16.55
CA ASN A 5 -22.83 -23.34 15.96
C ASN A 5 -23.91 -23.38 14.86
N GLU A 6 -24.62 -22.28 14.62
CA GLU A 6 -25.70 -22.19 13.61
C GLU A 6 -25.26 -21.53 12.29
N ILE A 7 -24.03 -21.00 12.22
CA ILE A 7 -23.52 -20.32 11.02
C ILE A 7 -22.92 -21.37 10.07
N PRO A 8 -23.32 -21.43 8.78
CA PRO A 8 -22.75 -22.38 7.83
C PRO A 8 -21.28 -22.06 7.57
N ILE A 9 -20.43 -23.06 7.75
CA ILE A 9 -19.00 -22.98 7.46
C ILE A 9 -18.78 -23.19 5.96
N LEU A 10 -17.97 -22.31 5.35
CA LEU A 10 -17.52 -22.50 3.97
C LEU A 10 -16.25 -23.36 3.97
N GLU A 11 -16.38 -24.61 3.52
CA GLU A 11 -15.23 -25.49 3.33
C GLU A 11 -14.47 -25.12 2.05
N THR A 12 -13.15 -24.92 2.17
CA THR A 12 -12.30 -24.67 1.01
C THR A 12 -12.24 -25.89 0.10
N LYS A 13 -12.38 -25.66 -1.20
CA LYS A 13 -12.18 -26.68 -2.25
C LYS A 13 -10.84 -26.54 -2.96
N ILE A 14 -10.00 -25.60 -2.52
CA ILE A 14 -8.69 -25.36 -3.11
C ILE A 14 -7.71 -26.44 -2.65
N VAL A 15 -7.11 -27.14 -3.59
CA VAL A 15 -6.04 -28.11 -3.37
C VAL A 15 -4.71 -27.45 -3.76
N LYS A 16 -3.64 -27.70 -2.99
CA LYS A 16 -2.29 -27.16 -3.27
C LYS A 16 -1.58 -27.94 -4.38
N ASP A 17 -2.21 -28.04 -5.53
CA ASP A 17 -1.69 -28.70 -6.72
C ASP A 17 -0.84 -27.75 -7.58
N GLU A 18 -0.45 -28.20 -8.76
CA GLU A 18 0.34 -27.38 -9.69
C GLU A 18 -0.39 -26.09 -10.11
N ALA A 19 -1.71 -26.17 -10.34
CA ALA A 19 -2.51 -25.01 -10.72
C ALA A 19 -2.56 -23.95 -9.61
N TYR A 20 -2.67 -24.38 -8.34
CA TYR A 20 -2.57 -23.49 -7.19
C TYR A 20 -1.22 -22.76 -7.15
N HIS A 21 -0.11 -23.50 -7.29
CA HIS A 21 1.23 -22.91 -7.22
C HIS A 21 1.49 -21.95 -8.39
N LYS A 22 0.98 -22.27 -9.58
CA LYS A 22 1.03 -21.37 -10.73
C LYS A 22 0.29 -20.06 -10.46
N ASN A 23 -0.98 -20.14 -10.03
CA ASN A 23 -1.80 -18.97 -9.72
C ASN A 23 -1.16 -18.11 -8.62
N TYR A 24 -0.64 -18.76 -7.57
CA TYR A 24 0.05 -18.08 -6.48
C TYR A 24 1.28 -17.32 -6.98
N LYS A 25 2.12 -17.96 -7.81
CA LYS A 25 3.32 -17.33 -8.39
C LYS A 25 2.98 -16.13 -9.27
N GLU A 26 1.98 -16.27 -10.14
CA GLU A 26 1.54 -15.18 -11.02
C GLU A 26 0.98 -14.00 -10.23
N MET A 27 0.17 -14.26 -9.20
CA MET A 27 -0.35 -13.23 -8.31
C MET A 27 0.77 -12.52 -7.53
N LEU A 28 1.74 -13.28 -7.00
CA LEU A 28 2.89 -12.68 -6.30
C LEU A 28 3.66 -11.71 -7.19
N ALA A 29 3.90 -12.06 -8.46
CA ALA A 29 4.57 -11.15 -9.39
C ALA A 29 3.79 -9.83 -9.61
N MET A 30 2.46 -9.88 -9.62
CA MET A 30 1.61 -8.69 -9.70
C MET A 30 1.68 -7.86 -8.41
N VAL A 31 1.68 -8.52 -7.24
CA VAL A 31 1.83 -7.87 -5.93
C VAL A 31 3.20 -7.19 -5.81
N GLU A 32 4.27 -7.83 -6.25
CA GLU A 32 5.61 -7.23 -6.28
C GLU A 32 5.66 -5.99 -7.18
N THR A 33 5.04 -6.07 -8.35
CA THR A 33 4.91 -4.92 -9.25
C THR A 33 4.13 -3.78 -8.59
N LEU A 34 3.01 -4.09 -7.90
CA LEU A 34 2.23 -3.11 -7.17
C LEU A 34 3.07 -2.46 -6.06
N ASN A 35 3.74 -3.24 -5.23
CA ASN A 35 4.57 -2.76 -4.13
C ASN A 35 5.71 -1.85 -4.63
N SER A 36 6.35 -2.20 -5.75
CA SER A 36 7.38 -1.35 -6.36
C SER A 36 6.83 0.01 -6.80
N ARG A 37 5.61 0.04 -7.37
CA ARG A 37 4.97 1.29 -7.79
C ARG A 37 4.51 2.11 -6.60
N LEU A 38 3.95 1.47 -5.58
CA LEU A 38 3.59 2.13 -4.32
C LEU A 38 4.81 2.78 -3.68
N SER A 39 5.94 2.07 -3.58
CA SER A 39 7.19 2.62 -3.04
C SER A 39 7.67 3.86 -3.81
N GLN A 40 7.49 3.90 -5.13
CA GLN A 40 7.83 5.07 -5.93
C GLN A 40 6.85 6.23 -5.72
N ALA A 41 5.54 5.92 -5.67
CA ALA A 41 4.51 6.93 -5.46
C ALA A 41 4.51 7.52 -4.03
N THR A 42 5.02 6.77 -3.05
CA THR A 42 5.19 7.25 -1.67
C THR A 42 6.33 8.24 -1.51
N ASN A 43 7.16 8.44 -2.53
CA ASN A 43 8.22 9.44 -2.50
C ASN A 43 7.63 10.85 -2.28
N GLN A 44 8.22 11.63 -1.38
CA GLN A 44 7.66 12.91 -0.93
C GLN A 44 8.14 14.12 -1.76
N GLY A 45 8.82 13.88 -2.88
CA GLY A 45 9.49 14.93 -3.64
C GLY A 45 10.70 14.46 -4.41
N THR A 46 11.15 15.29 -5.35
CA THR A 46 12.59 15.36 -5.67
C THR A 46 13.40 15.77 -4.44
N GLU A 47 14.64 15.31 -4.33
CA GLU A 47 15.55 15.67 -3.21
C GLU A 47 15.64 17.19 -3.00
N LYS A 48 15.72 17.96 -4.08
CA LYS A 48 15.76 19.43 -4.03
C LYS A 48 14.48 20.02 -3.41
N ALA A 49 13.31 19.49 -3.75
CA ALA A 49 12.05 19.95 -3.18
C ALA A 49 11.95 19.61 -1.69
N ILE A 50 12.35 18.40 -1.31
CA ILE A 50 12.44 17.95 0.08
C ILE A 50 13.36 18.87 0.89
N GLU A 51 14.58 19.12 0.42
CA GLU A 51 15.52 20.02 1.09
C GLU A 51 14.96 21.44 1.26
N MET A 52 14.33 21.99 0.22
CA MET A 52 13.73 23.32 0.30
C MET A 52 12.62 23.41 1.34
N HIS A 53 11.80 22.35 1.44
CA HIS A 53 10.72 22.25 2.42
C HIS A 53 11.27 22.17 3.84
N LEU A 54 12.27 21.32 4.06
CA LEU A 54 12.96 21.17 5.33
C LEU A 54 13.71 22.46 5.74
N LYS A 55 14.37 23.15 4.80
CA LYS A 55 15.05 24.44 5.05
C LYS A 55 14.10 25.54 5.52
N ARG A 56 12.81 25.44 5.22
CA ARG A 56 11.77 26.36 5.72
C ARG A 56 11.26 25.97 7.11
N GLY A 57 11.81 24.94 7.74
CA GLY A 57 11.33 24.40 9.01
C GLY A 57 9.99 23.66 8.88
N GLN A 58 9.62 23.21 7.68
CA GLN A 58 8.37 22.51 7.44
C GLN A 58 8.60 21.00 7.43
N LEU A 59 7.68 20.26 8.06
CA LEU A 59 7.62 18.80 7.98
C LEU A 59 7.15 18.36 6.60
N LEU A 60 7.63 17.21 6.11
CA LEU A 60 7.09 16.59 4.91
C LEU A 60 5.67 16.07 5.16
N VAL A 61 4.93 15.76 4.10
CA VAL A 61 3.49 15.45 4.22
C VAL A 61 3.25 14.17 5.03
N ARG A 62 4.02 13.10 4.78
CA ARG A 62 3.90 11.84 5.52
C ARG A 62 4.36 11.97 6.95
N ASP A 63 5.41 12.74 7.22
CA ASP A 63 5.85 13.04 8.58
C ASP A 63 4.75 13.74 9.41
N ARG A 64 3.95 14.60 8.76
CA ARG A 64 2.78 15.23 9.41
C ARG A 64 1.67 14.22 9.69
N ILE A 65 1.44 13.26 8.79
CA ILE A 65 0.45 12.20 8.99
C ILE A 65 0.88 11.33 10.16
N ASP A 66 2.15 10.91 10.19
CA ASP A 66 2.69 10.05 11.26
C ASP A 66 2.61 10.73 12.64
N LEU A 67 2.84 12.04 12.71
CA LEU A 67 2.69 12.80 13.96
C LEU A 67 1.23 13.08 14.36
N LEU A 68 0.30 13.02 13.39
CA LEU A 68 -1.12 13.23 13.63
C LEU A 68 -1.81 11.97 14.13
N LEU A 69 -1.33 10.80 13.71
CA LEU A 69 -1.90 9.50 14.06
C LEU A 69 -1.47 9.05 15.46
N ASP A 70 -2.33 8.26 16.10
CA ASP A 70 -1.95 7.56 17.33
C ASP A 70 -0.86 6.53 17.03
N GLU A 71 0.10 6.39 17.94
CA GLU A 71 1.20 5.44 17.80
C GLU A 71 0.67 4.01 17.62
N GLY A 72 1.11 3.35 16.55
CA GLY A 72 0.70 1.98 16.22
C GLY A 72 -0.70 1.85 15.60
N SER A 73 -1.41 2.95 15.38
CA SER A 73 -2.69 2.91 14.66
C SER A 73 -2.50 2.50 13.19
N PRO A 74 -3.39 1.68 12.63
CA PRO A 74 -3.33 1.34 11.21
C PRO A 74 -3.73 2.54 10.36
N PHE A 75 -2.99 2.78 9.27
CA PHE A 75 -3.33 3.80 8.27
C PHE A 75 -3.76 3.14 6.95
N LEU A 76 -4.94 3.52 6.45
CA LEU A 76 -5.43 3.09 5.13
C LEU A 76 -5.31 4.25 4.14
N GLU A 77 -4.28 4.20 3.29
CA GLU A 77 -4.06 5.21 2.27
C GLU A 77 -5.05 5.08 1.11
N LEU A 78 -5.59 6.22 0.65
CA LEU A 78 -6.53 6.27 -0.46
C LEU A 78 -5.81 6.67 -1.75
N CYS A 79 -6.03 5.90 -2.82
CA CYS A 79 -5.57 6.19 -4.17
C CYS A 79 -4.06 6.55 -4.28
N PRO A 80 -3.13 5.78 -3.70
CA PRO A 80 -1.69 6.11 -3.71
C PRO A 80 -1.06 6.18 -5.12
N LEU A 81 -1.70 5.58 -6.13
CA LEU A 81 -1.25 5.61 -7.52
C LEU A 81 -2.01 6.65 -8.37
N ALA A 82 -2.66 7.64 -7.76
CA ALA A 82 -3.33 8.70 -8.49
C ALA A 82 -2.34 9.40 -9.44
N GLY A 83 -2.71 9.52 -10.72
CA GLY A 83 -1.84 10.11 -11.75
C GLY A 83 -0.75 9.19 -12.31
N TRP A 84 -0.63 7.93 -11.85
CA TRP A 84 0.40 7.01 -12.33
C TRP A 84 0.43 6.86 -13.86
N GLY A 85 1.61 7.03 -14.46
CA GLY A 85 1.81 6.90 -15.91
C GLY A 85 1.32 8.08 -16.74
N GLN A 86 0.80 9.15 -16.12
CA GLN A 86 0.50 10.40 -16.81
C GLN A 86 1.79 11.20 -17.08
N LYS A 87 1.82 11.91 -18.22
CA LYS A 87 2.99 12.69 -18.66
C LYS A 87 3.44 13.74 -17.63
N ASP A 88 2.48 14.31 -16.93
CA ASP A 88 2.71 15.38 -15.95
C ASP A 88 2.74 14.87 -14.51
N MET A 89 2.86 13.55 -14.30
CA MET A 89 2.98 12.98 -12.97
C MET A 89 4.31 13.40 -12.33
N THR A 90 4.23 14.13 -11.23
CA THR A 90 5.35 14.32 -10.30
C THR A 90 5.40 13.14 -9.34
N LEU A 91 6.51 12.40 -9.33
CA LEU A 91 6.78 11.36 -8.32
C LEU A 91 7.15 12.03 -6.99
N GLY A 92 6.14 12.62 -6.35
CA GLY A 92 6.36 13.56 -5.24
C GLY A 92 6.94 14.87 -5.72
#